data_AF-A0A7Y5UXX8-F1
#
_entry.id   AF-A0A7Y5UXX8-F1
#
_cell.length_a   1.000
_cell.length_b   1.000
_cell.length_c   1.000
_cell.angle_alpha   90.00
_cell.angle_beta   90.00
_cell.angle_gamma   90.00
#
_symmetry.space_group_name_H-M   'P 1'
#
loop_
_entity.id
_entity.type
_entity.pdbx_description
1 polymer ?
#
loop_
_entity_poly.entity_id
_entity_poly.type
_entity_poly.pdbx_seq_one_letter_code
_entity_poly.pdbx_strand_id
1 'polypeptide(L)' 'RRELRLIRELGYARYEPDQGHVVAVAVPVELPAPPTPVALGLYLPAARYSAAREAELLRALRETAALLVAAFERVSP' A
#
# COMPACT_ATOMS: atom_id res chain seq x y z
N ARG A 1 18.90 -3.13 4.09
CA ARG A 1 18.79 -3.75 2.72
C ARG A 1 17.92 -5.00 2.75
N ARG A 2 17.82 -5.71 3.87
CA ARG A 2 16.95 -6.88 4.06
C ARG A 2 15.47 -6.51 4.00
N GLU A 3 15.11 -5.38 4.60
CA GLU A 3 13.75 -4.84 4.70
C GLU A 3 13.19 -4.51 3.31
N LEU A 4 13.98 -3.85 2.47
CA LEU A 4 13.62 -3.56 1.08
C LEU A 4 13.44 -4.83 0.23
N ARG A 5 14.19 -5.91 0.54
CA ARG A 5 14.02 -7.19 -0.13
C ARG A 5 12.68 -7.84 0.26
N LEU A 6 12.37 -7.85 1.55
CA LEU A 6 11.10 -8.37 2.05
C LEU A 6 9.91 -7.61 1.45
N ILE A 7 9.98 -6.27 1.37
CA ILE A 7 8.92 -5.46 0.74
C ILE A 7 8.72 -5.86 -0.73
N ARG A 8 9.80 -6.12 -1.47
CA ARG A 8 9.72 -6.56 -2.88
C ARG A 8 9.14 -7.96 -3.01
N GLU A 9 9.53 -8.89 -2.14
CA GLU A 9 9.02 -10.27 -2.13
C GLU A 9 7.53 -10.32 -1.76
N LEU A 10 7.10 -9.49 -0.81
CA LEU A 10 5.72 -9.43 -0.34
C LEU A 10 4.80 -8.59 -1.25
N GLY A 11 5.37 -7.63 -1.99
CA GLY A 11 4.61 -6.69 -2.81
C GLY A 11 3.83 -5.65 -1.99
N TYR A 12 4.22 -5.44 -0.73
CA TYR A 12 3.67 -4.39 0.14
C TYR A 12 4.66 -4.05 1.26
N ALA A 13 4.46 -2.89 1.88
CA ALA A 13 5.18 -2.46 3.07
C ALA A 13 4.24 -2.40 4.28
N ARG A 14 4.78 -2.79 5.44
CA ARG A 14 4.13 -2.67 6.74
C ARG A 14 5.05 -1.89 7.68
N TYR A 15 4.48 -0.95 8.42
CA TYR A 15 5.15 -0.22 9.49
C TYR A 15 4.35 -0.38 10.77
N GLU A 16 5.00 -0.92 11.79
CA GLU A 16 4.44 -1.15 13.12
C GLU A 16 5.53 -0.80 14.16
N PRO A 17 5.45 0.37 14.79
CA PRO A 17 6.39 0.79 15.82
C PRO A 17 6.10 0.08 17.15
N ASP A 18 7.15 -0.37 17.85
CA ASP A 18 7.06 -1.13 19.11
C ASP A 18 6.24 -0.45 20.23
N GLN A 19 6.12 0.88 20.21
CA GLN A 19 5.35 1.67 21.18
C GLN A 19 4.33 2.62 20.54
N GLY A 20 4.01 2.45 19.25
CA GLY A 20 3.12 3.39 18.58
C GLY A 20 1.67 2.93 18.52
N HIS A 21 0.79 3.92 18.51
CA HIS A 21 -0.66 3.71 18.42
C HIS A 21 -1.15 3.56 16.98
N VAL A 22 -0.24 3.57 15.98
CA VAL A 22 -0.57 3.58 14.56
C VAL A 22 0.20 2.49 13.84
N VAL A 23 -0.52 1.69 13.05
CA VAL A 23 0.04 0.79 12.05
C VAL A 23 -0.19 1.41 10.68
N ALA A 24 0.79 1.28 9.79
CA ALA A 24 0.64 1.67 8.39
C ALA A 24 0.89 0.48 7.46
N VAL A 25 0.08 0.40 6.42
CA VAL A 25 0.24 -0.57 5.32
C VAL A 25 0.22 0.19 4.00
N ALA A 26 1.09 -0.18 3.06
CA ALA A 26 1.17 0.45 1.76
C ALA A 26 1.47 -0.54 0.65
N VAL A 27 0.88 -0.32 -0.52
CA VAL A 27 1.12 -1.09 -1.75
C VAL A 27 1.77 -0.18 -2.81
N PRO A 28 2.66 -0.72 -3.65
CA PRO A 28 3.20 0.04 -4.78
C PRO A 28 2.11 0.23 -5.85
N VAL A 29 2.14 1.38 -6.52
CA VAL A 29 1.29 1.69 -7.67
C VAL A 29 2.17 2.32 -8.74
N GLU A 30 2.05 1.86 -9.97
CA GLU A 30 2.73 2.47 -11.12
C GLU A 30 1.70 3.34 -11.85
N LEU A 31 1.85 4.66 -11.77
CA LEU A 31 0.97 5.57 -12.51
C LEU A 31 1.43 5.66 -13.98
N PRO A 32 0.49 5.74 -14.94
CA PRO A 32 0.81 5.84 -16.36
C PRO A 32 1.23 7.26 -16.76
N ALA A 33 2.02 7.36 -17.83
CA ALA A 33 2.27 8.57 -18.63
C ALA A 33 2.66 9.87 -17.86
N PRO A 34 3.94 10.06 -17.50
CA PRO A 34 5.04 9.08 -17.59
C PRO A 34 4.92 8.00 -16.50
N PRO A 35 5.46 6.79 -16.72
CA PRO A 35 5.56 5.77 -15.67
C PRO A 35 6.17 6.35 -14.40
N THR A 36 5.34 6.48 -13.37
CA THR A 36 5.71 7.11 -12.10
C THR A 36 5.41 6.14 -10.95
N PRO A 37 6.43 5.62 -10.26
CA PRO A 37 6.23 4.75 -9.12
C PRO A 37 5.78 5.57 -7.91
N VAL A 38 4.61 5.24 -7.37
CA VAL A 38 4.07 5.82 -6.14
C VAL A 38 3.70 4.73 -5.15
N ALA A 39 3.38 5.11 -3.92
CA ALA A 39 2.86 4.21 -2.89
C ALA A 39 1.47 4.67 -2.46
N LEU A 40 0.52 3.72 -2.42
CA LEU A 40 -0.79 3.94 -1.85
C LEU A 40 -0.83 3.29 -0.47
N GLY A 41 -1.03 4.08 0.58
CA GLY A 41 -1.00 3.60 1.95
C GLY A 41 -2.15 4.09 2.82
N LEU A 42 -2.39 3.35 3.89
CA LEU A 42 -3.36 3.65 4.92
C LEU A 42 -2.70 3.60 6.30
N TYR A 43 -3.15 4.49 7.18
CA TYR A 43 -2.77 4.55 8.58
C TYR A 43 -3.99 4.21 9.43
N LEU A 44 -3.83 3.35 10.42
CA LEU A 44 -4.91 2.94 11.30
C LEU A 44 -4.44 2.73 12.74
N PRO A 45 -5.34 2.87 13.74
CA PRO A 45 -5.00 2.57 15.12
C PRO A 45 -4.52 1.13 15.30
N ALA A 46 -3.39 0.93 15.97
CA ALA A 46 -2.81 -0.40 16.22
C ALA A 46 -3.79 -1.33 16.96
N ALA A 47 -4.62 -0.79 17.84
CA ALA A 47 -5.66 -1.53 18.56
C ALA A 47 -6.75 -2.15 17.64
N ARG A 48 -6.86 -1.70 16.39
CA ARG A 48 -7.80 -2.24 15.38
C ARG A 48 -7.10 -3.12 14.35
N TYR A 49 -5.82 -3.41 14.54
CA TYR A 49 -5.02 -4.21 13.62
C TYR A 49 -5.06 -5.70 13.99
N SER A 50 -5.12 -6.55 12.97
CA SER A 50 -4.99 -8.01 13.08
C SER A 50 -4.53 -8.58 11.75
N ALA A 51 -4.02 -9.81 11.73
CA ALA A 51 -3.58 -10.46 10.49
C ALA A 51 -4.73 -10.64 9.48
N ALA A 52 -5.94 -10.97 9.96
CA ALA A 52 -7.14 -11.05 9.10
C ALA A 52 -7.48 -9.67 8.50
N ARG A 53 -7.37 -8.62 9.31
CA ARG A 53 -7.62 -7.24 8.87
C ARG A 53 -6.55 -6.74 7.89
N GLU A 54 -5.29 -7.14 8.09
CA GLU A 54 -4.19 -6.84 7.17
C GLU A 54 -4.50 -7.37 5.76
N ALA A 55 -4.93 -8.63 5.63
CA ALA A 55 -5.29 -9.21 4.33
C ALA A 55 -6.44 -8.46 3.65
N GLU A 56 -7.49 -8.10 4.40
CA GLU A 56 -8.61 -7.29 3.90
C GLU A 56 -8.16 -5.90 3.42
N LEU A 57 -7.32 -5.23 4.20
CA LEU A 57 -6.78 -3.90 3.88
C LEU A 57 -5.89 -3.96 2.63
N LEU A 58 -5.03 -4.96 2.52
CA LEU A 58 -4.17 -5.15 1.35
C LEU A 58 -4.99 -5.42 0.08
N ARG A 59 -6.07 -6.21 0.18
CA ARG A 59 -7.00 -6.42 -0.94
C ARG A 59 -7.63 -5.09 -1.36
N ALA A 60 -8.19 -4.35 -0.42
CA ALA A 60 -8.84 -3.05 -0.70
C ALA A 60 -7.85 -2.02 -1.27
N LEU A 61 -6.62 -1.98 -0.76
CA LEU A 61 -5.56 -1.12 -1.27
C LEU A 61 -5.19 -1.46 -2.72
N ARG A 62 -5.07 -2.74 -3.07
CA ARG A 62 -4.76 -3.18 -4.44
C ARG A 62 -5.91 -2.87 -5.41
N GLU A 63 -7.15 -3.09 -4.99
CA GLU A 63 -8.33 -2.73 -5.77
C GLU A 63 -8.40 -1.21 -5.99
N THR A 64 -8.14 -0.43 -4.96
CA THR A 64 -8.11 1.05 -5.04
C THR A 64 -6.96 1.53 -5.93
N ALA A 65 -5.78 0.89 -5.84
CA ALA A 65 -4.65 1.18 -6.72
C ALA A 65 -5.00 0.94 -8.20
N ALA A 66 -5.67 -0.17 -8.53
CA ALA A 66 -6.11 -0.44 -9.89
C ALA A 66 -7.12 0.62 -10.39
N LEU A 67 -8.06 1.03 -9.53
CA LEU A 67 -9.00 2.12 -9.86
C LEU A 67 -8.29 3.46 -10.06
N LEU A 68 -7.26 3.75 -9.26
CA LEU A 68 -6.44 4.96 -9.37
C LEU A 68 -5.69 4.98 -10.70
N VAL A 69 -5.04 3.88 -11.07
CA VAL A 69 -4.35 3.73 -12.37
C VAL A 69 -5.32 3.95 -13.52
N ALA A 70 -6.45 3.24 -13.52
CA ALA A 70 -7.46 3.40 -14.56
C ALA A 70 -8.03 4.82 -14.62
N ALA A 71 -8.08 5.55 -13.51
CA ALA A 71 -8.48 6.95 -13.49
C ALA A 71 -7.43 7.87 -14.11
N PHE A 72 -6.15 7.64 -13.80
CA PHE A 72 -5.05 8.38 -14.43
C PHE A 72 -5.00 8.15 -15.93
N GLU A 73 -5.18 6.92 -16.42
CA GLU A 73 -5.23 6.62 -17.86
C GLU A 73 -6.32 7.40 -18.62
N ARG A 74 -7.41 7.79 -17.94
CA ARG A 74 -8.49 8.57 -18.57
C ARG A 74 -8.20 10.07 -18.65
N VAL A 75 -7.32 10.59 -17.80
CA VAL A 75 -7.07 12.03 -17.64
C VAL A 75 -5.70 12.43 -18.20
N SER A 76 -4.74 11.50 -18.20
CA SER A 76 -3.44 11.68 -18.85
C SER A 76 -3.58 11.39 -20.36
N PRO A 77 -3.42 12.40 -21.24
CA PRO A 77 -3.54 12.26 -22.69
C PRO A 77 -2.40 11.47 -23.35
#